data_AF-A0A7S0NA34-F1
#
_entry.id   AF-A0A7S0NA34-F1
#
_cell.length_a   1.000
_cell.length_b   1.000
_cell.length_c   1.000
_cell.angle_alpha   90.00
_cell.angle_beta   90.00
_cell.angle_gamma   90.00
#
_symmetry.space_group_name_H-M   'P 1'
#
loop_
_entity.id
_entity.type
_entity.pdbx_description
1 polymer ?
#
loop_
_entity_poly.entity_id
_entity_poly.type
_entity_poly.pdbx_seq_one_letter_code
_entity_poly.pdbx_strand_id
1 'polypeptide(L)'
;EDEEEAKQRVLAQKQREMEELEVKQLQLMEQNKEQRRDGELRELMAAEKNVGWFTWPQFPRAGEPLQVYYCKASRGVLEQAETLVLHAGFNDWTMGDAMNIEMAPAPGDPVNWDFATVPEVPDLAEWLDFVVSDAASGAYDNNGGLNFVQTLLAPAKHGVQVRLQAQNNWDDEGEAAMMRELEQLAAAAQIEERQQA
;
A
#
# COMPACT_ATOMS: atom_id res chain seq x y z
N GLU A 1 19.08 -51.74 5.70
CA GLU A 1 18.44 -50.73 6.56
C GLU A 1 19.33 -49.50 6.72
N ASP A 2 20.62 -49.65 7.07
CA ASP A 2 21.56 -48.53 7.23
C ASP A 2 21.74 -47.59 6.01
N GLU A 3 21.67 -48.12 4.79
CA GLU A 3 21.89 -47.33 3.57
C GLU A 3 20.69 -46.45 3.18
N GLU A 4 19.47 -46.90 3.50
CA GLU A 4 18.23 -46.13 3.32
C GLU A 4 18.13 -45.02 4.37
N GLU A 5 18.45 -45.32 5.64
CA GLU A 5 18.51 -44.29 6.67
C GLU A 5 19.56 -43.21 6.35
N ALA A 6 20.73 -43.59 5.82
CA ALA A 6 21.76 -42.63 5.41
C ALA A 6 21.27 -41.72 4.27
N LYS A 7 20.57 -42.27 3.27
CA LYS A 7 19.97 -41.48 2.17
C LYS A 7 18.90 -40.53 2.68
N GLN A 8 18.02 -40.98 3.59
CA GLN A 8 16.98 -40.14 4.17
C GLN A 8 17.58 -38.99 5.00
N ARG A 9 18.65 -39.23 5.76
CA ARG A 9 19.34 -38.16 6.51
C ARG A 9 19.96 -37.11 5.59
N VAL A 10 20.59 -37.54 4.50
CA VAL A 10 21.16 -36.63 3.49
C VAL A 10 20.05 -35.83 2.78
N LEU A 11 18.93 -36.47 2.43
CA LEU A 11 17.80 -35.79 1.79
C LEU A 11 17.15 -34.76 2.72
N ALA A 12 16.93 -35.14 3.99
CA ALA A 12 16.38 -34.23 5.00
C ALA A 12 17.32 -33.05 5.28
N GLN A 13 18.64 -33.26 5.25
CA GLN A 13 19.61 -32.18 5.39
C GLN A 13 19.55 -31.22 4.19
N LYS A 14 19.50 -31.74 2.96
CA LYS A 14 19.35 -30.92 1.75
C LYS A 14 18.04 -30.12 1.73
N GLN A 15 16.93 -30.71 2.19
CA GLN A 15 15.66 -30.00 2.30
C GLN A 15 15.76 -28.82 3.26
N ARG A 16 16.36 -29.02 4.45
CA ARG A 16 16.58 -27.93 5.41
C ARG A 16 17.46 -26.81 4.85
N GLU A 17 18.54 -27.18 4.15
CA GLU A 17 19.44 -26.20 3.52
C GLU A 17 18.70 -25.39 2.42
N MET A 18 17.81 -26.02 1.65
CA MET A 18 16.98 -25.31 0.66
C MET A 18 15.96 -24.37 1.31
N GLU A 19 15.24 -24.83 2.32
CA GLU A 19 14.29 -24.01 3.09
C GLU A 19 14.99 -22.78 3.72
N GLU A 20 16.17 -22.97 4.31
CA GLU A 20 16.97 -21.87 4.86
C GLU A 20 17.41 -20.87 3.77
N LEU A 21 17.77 -21.35 2.58
CA LEU A 21 18.12 -20.49 1.45
C LEU A 21 16.92 -19.71 0.93
N GLU A 22 15.75 -20.32 0.83
CA GLU A 22 14.51 -19.66 0.41
C GLU A 22 14.10 -18.56 1.40
N VAL A 23 14.09 -18.87 2.69
CA VAL A 23 13.80 -17.87 3.74
C VAL A 23 14.78 -16.70 3.65
N LYS A 24 16.07 -16.98 3.46
CA LYS A 24 17.09 -15.93 3.33
C LYS A 24 16.91 -15.10 2.06
N GLN A 25 16.53 -15.72 0.94
CA GLN A 25 16.24 -14.99 -0.30
C GLN A 25 15.02 -14.08 -0.13
N LEU A 26 13.94 -14.57 0.46
CA LEU A 26 12.74 -13.78 0.72
C LEU A 26 13.04 -12.59 1.63
N GLN A 27 13.83 -12.79 2.69
CA GLN A 27 14.27 -11.71 3.57
C GLN A 27 15.10 -10.66 2.84
N LEU A 28 16.04 -11.10 1.98
CA LEU A 28 16.86 -10.18 1.20
C LEU A 28 16.02 -9.40 0.18
N MET A 29 15.06 -10.05 -0.47
CA MET A 29 14.14 -9.40 -1.39
C MET A 29 13.29 -8.35 -0.67
N GLU A 30 12.78 -8.66 0.52
CA GLU A 30 11.98 -7.72 1.30
C GLU A 30 12.82 -6.53 1.78
N GLN A 31 14.02 -6.78 2.32
CA GLN A 31 14.95 -5.71 2.69
C GLN A 31 15.31 -4.82 1.50
N ASN A 32 15.52 -5.41 0.31
CA ASN A 32 15.80 -4.64 -0.90
C ASN A 32 14.59 -3.80 -1.33
N LYS A 33 13.36 -4.31 -1.19
CA LYS A 33 12.13 -3.53 -1.47
C LYS A 33 12.01 -2.35 -0.51
N GLU A 34 12.21 -2.57 0.78
CA GLU A 34 12.16 -1.51 1.79
C GLU A 34 13.23 -0.44 1.54
N GLN A 35 14.48 -0.85 1.29
CA GLN A 35 15.57 0.08 0.99
C GLN A 35 15.30 0.91 -0.27
N ARG A 36 14.73 0.29 -1.30
CA ARG A 36 14.33 1.00 -2.52
C ARG A 36 13.21 2.00 -2.24
N ARG A 37 12.18 1.59 -1.50
CA ARG A 37 11.09 2.47 -1.07
C ARG A 37 11.63 3.68 -0.31
N ASP A 38 12.50 3.47 0.67
CA ASP A 38 13.04 4.56 1.48
C ASP A 38 13.93 5.52 0.67
N GLY A 39 14.66 5.00 -0.32
CA GLY A 39 15.39 5.81 -1.29
C GLY A 39 14.46 6.68 -2.14
N GLU A 40 13.43 6.08 -2.72
CA GLU A 40 12.45 6.77 -3.57
C GLU A 40 11.66 7.83 -2.76
N LEU A 41 11.27 7.52 -1.52
CA LEU A 41 10.61 8.48 -0.62
C LEU A 41 11.50 9.68 -0.32
N ARG A 42 12.81 9.48 -0.10
CA ARG A 42 13.75 10.58 0.12
C ARG A 42 13.88 11.48 -1.09
N GLU A 43 13.96 10.90 -2.28
CA GLU A 43 14.01 11.66 -3.53
C GLU A 43 12.72 12.47 -3.73
N LEU A 44 11.55 11.89 -3.44
CA LEU A 44 10.27 12.59 -3.54
C LEU A 44 10.12 13.70 -2.50
N MET A 45 10.48 13.46 -1.24
CA MET A 45 10.47 14.52 -0.23
C MET A 45 11.38 15.69 -0.60
N ALA A 46 12.51 15.42 -1.26
CA ALA A 46 13.39 16.48 -1.77
C ALA A 46 12.76 17.22 -2.96
N ALA A 47 12.16 16.50 -3.91
CA ALA A 47 11.54 17.05 -5.11
C ALA A 47 10.27 17.87 -4.80
N GLU A 48 9.43 17.36 -3.91
CA GLU A 48 8.12 17.92 -3.57
C GLU A 48 8.17 18.93 -2.42
N LYS A 49 9.37 19.30 -1.96
CA LYS A 49 9.54 20.27 -0.85
C LYS A 49 8.86 21.61 -1.11
N ASN A 50 8.83 22.07 -2.36
CA ASN A 50 8.18 23.33 -2.73
C ASN A 50 6.66 23.18 -2.91
N VAL A 51 6.20 21.99 -3.32
CA VAL A 51 4.77 21.66 -3.44
C VAL A 51 4.16 21.43 -2.06
N GLY A 52 4.96 20.92 -1.12
CA GLY A 52 4.64 20.81 0.30
C GLY A 52 3.83 19.58 0.69
N TRP A 53 3.51 18.69 -0.25
CA TRP A 53 2.81 17.43 0.00
C TRP A 53 2.95 16.50 -1.21
N PHE A 54 2.75 15.20 -1.00
CA PHE A 54 2.57 14.21 -2.07
C PHE A 54 1.87 12.95 -1.52
N THR A 55 1.57 11.99 -2.39
CA THR A 55 1.06 10.68 -1.98
C THR A 55 2.03 9.54 -2.29
N TRP A 56 1.97 8.48 -1.51
CA TRP A 56 2.65 7.22 -1.79
C TRP A 56 1.64 6.06 -1.84
N PRO A 57 1.54 5.33 -2.95
CA PRO A 57 2.23 5.59 -4.23
C PRO A 57 1.81 6.93 -4.85
N GLN A 58 2.65 7.53 -5.70
CA GLN A 58 2.36 8.83 -6.35
C GLN A 58 1.15 8.81 -7.28
N PHE A 59 0.79 7.62 -7.77
CA PHE A 59 -0.41 7.38 -8.55
C PHE A 59 -1.29 6.40 -7.78
N PRO A 60 -1.92 6.84 -6.68
CA PRO A 60 -2.74 5.99 -5.83
C PRO A 60 -3.96 5.50 -6.59
N ARG A 61 -4.51 4.38 -6.11
CA ARG A 61 -5.60 3.69 -6.77
C ARG A 61 -6.78 3.55 -5.83
N ALA A 62 -7.98 3.73 -6.36
CA ALA A 62 -9.21 3.42 -5.66
C ALA A 62 -9.23 1.94 -5.22
N GLY A 63 -9.70 1.67 -4.00
CA GLY A 63 -9.70 0.33 -3.41
C GLY A 63 -8.38 -0.11 -2.76
N GLU A 64 -7.30 0.68 -2.88
CA GLU A 64 -5.99 0.38 -2.28
C GLU A 64 -5.60 1.45 -1.24
N PRO A 65 -4.93 1.08 -0.14
CA PRO A 65 -4.44 2.04 0.83
C PRO A 65 -3.39 2.96 0.19
N LEU A 66 -3.35 4.20 0.64
CA LEU A 66 -2.33 5.18 0.24
C LEU A 66 -1.80 5.91 1.47
N GLN A 67 -0.67 6.58 1.31
CA GLN A 67 -0.09 7.45 2.31
C GLN A 67 -0.08 8.88 1.80
N VAL A 68 -0.40 9.83 2.66
CA VAL A 68 -0.25 11.26 2.40
C VAL A 68 0.96 11.75 3.17
N TYR A 69 1.89 12.37 2.47
CA TYR A 69 3.06 13.04 3.05
C TYR A 69 2.85 14.54 3.00
N TYR A 70 3.17 15.23 4.08
CA TYR A 70 2.96 16.67 4.23
C TYR A 70 4.20 17.33 4.84
N CYS A 71 4.65 18.44 4.23
CA CYS A 71 5.85 19.15 4.63
C CYS A 71 5.51 20.39 5.47
N LYS A 72 5.69 20.29 6.79
CA LYS A 72 5.48 21.39 7.76
C LYS A 72 6.30 22.63 7.40
N ALA A 73 7.56 22.42 7.01
CA ALA A 73 8.52 23.49 6.75
C ALA A 73 8.16 24.38 5.54
N SER A 74 7.31 23.89 4.62
CA SER A 74 6.98 24.60 3.37
C SER A 74 5.70 25.45 3.47
N ARG A 75 4.83 25.16 4.43
CA ARG A 75 3.44 25.65 4.47
C ARG A 75 3.19 26.70 5.55
N GLY A 76 4.10 26.87 6.50
CA GLY A 76 4.17 28.00 7.45
C GLY A 76 3.07 28.04 8.52
N VAL A 77 1.81 27.77 8.17
CA VAL A 77 0.66 27.81 9.09
C VAL A 77 0.71 26.69 10.14
N LEU A 78 1.33 25.55 9.81
CA LEU A 78 1.51 24.42 10.72
C LEU A 78 3.00 24.16 11.05
N GLU A 79 3.89 25.13 10.85
CA GLU A 79 5.34 24.95 11.04
C GLU A 79 5.69 24.55 12.49
N GLN A 80 4.96 25.08 13.46
CA GLN A 80 5.17 24.84 14.89
C GLN A 80 4.30 23.71 15.46
N ALA A 81 3.55 23.00 14.62
CA ALA A 81 2.66 21.95 15.07
C ALA A 81 3.45 20.68 15.49
N GLU A 82 3.30 20.30 16.76
CA GLU A 82 3.94 19.08 17.28
C GLU A 82 3.27 17.82 16.70
N THR A 83 1.95 17.80 16.66
CA THR A 83 1.15 16.68 16.16
C THR A 83 0.19 17.17 15.09
N LEU A 84 0.26 16.56 13.90
CA LEU A 84 -0.66 16.85 12.82
C LEU A 84 -1.78 15.83 12.75
N VAL A 85 -2.94 16.28 12.27
CA VAL A 85 -4.06 15.42 11.92
C VAL A 85 -4.37 15.61 10.44
N LEU A 86 -4.32 14.51 9.69
CA LEU A 86 -4.85 14.43 8.34
C LEU A 86 -6.37 14.25 8.44
N HIS A 87 -7.10 15.16 7.82
CA HIS A 87 -8.53 15.01 7.58
C HIS A 87 -8.71 14.59 6.13
N ALA A 88 -9.18 13.38 5.87
CA ALA A 88 -9.31 12.81 4.54
C ALA A 88 -10.77 12.48 4.23
N GLY A 89 -11.23 12.86 3.04
CA GLY A 89 -12.52 12.50 2.47
C GLY A 89 -12.37 12.15 0.98
N PHE A 90 -13.46 11.73 0.35
CA PHE A 90 -13.43 11.37 -1.06
C PHE A 90 -14.55 12.05 -1.84
N ASN A 91 -14.24 12.40 -3.09
CA ASN A 91 -15.14 13.02 -4.06
C ASN A 91 -15.87 14.25 -3.49
N ASP A 92 -15.12 15.29 -3.14
CA ASP A 92 -15.62 16.53 -2.52
C ASP A 92 -16.33 16.28 -1.18
N TRP A 93 -15.74 15.40 -0.37
CA TRP A 93 -16.27 15.02 0.96
C TRP A 93 -17.68 14.42 0.93
N THR A 94 -18.13 13.91 -0.22
CA THR A 94 -19.49 13.36 -0.38
C THR A 94 -19.57 11.87 -0.08
N MET A 95 -18.43 11.18 -0.01
CA MET A 95 -18.36 9.75 0.27
C MET A 95 -18.02 9.46 1.73
N GLY A 96 -19.04 9.12 2.50
CA GLY A 96 -18.90 8.73 3.90
C GLY A 96 -18.45 9.88 4.81
N ASP A 97 -18.09 9.54 6.05
CA ASP A 97 -17.56 10.50 7.00
C ASP A 97 -16.07 10.75 6.74
N ALA A 98 -15.62 11.98 7.00
CA ALA A 98 -14.21 12.31 6.95
C ALA A 98 -13.41 11.50 7.99
N MET A 99 -12.29 10.92 7.55
CA MET A 99 -11.33 10.26 8.41
C MET A 99 -10.40 11.28 9.04
N ASN A 100 -10.18 11.17 10.35
CA ASN A 100 -9.21 11.99 11.08
C ASN A 100 -8.08 11.08 11.55
N ILE A 101 -6.89 11.27 10.99
CA ILE A 101 -5.75 10.36 11.15
C ILE A 101 -4.56 11.15 11.68
N GLU A 102 -4.06 10.78 12.85
CA GLU A 102 -2.83 11.37 13.39
C GLU A 102 -1.66 11.03 12.46
N MET A 103 -0.86 12.05 12.11
CA MET A 103 0.31 11.87 11.25
C MET A 103 1.54 11.56 12.09
N ALA A 104 2.37 10.65 11.58
CA ALA A 104 3.66 10.29 12.17
C ALA A 104 4.82 10.96 11.41
N PRO A 105 5.98 11.19 12.04
CA PRO A 105 7.17 11.67 11.34
C PRO A 105 7.56 10.75 10.17
N ALA A 106 7.85 11.33 9.01
CA ALA A 106 8.13 10.59 7.78
C ALA A 106 9.48 9.85 7.83
N PRO A 107 9.54 8.59 7.35
CA PRO A 107 10.82 7.91 7.18
C PRO A 107 11.65 8.64 6.12
N GLY A 108 12.87 9.04 6.48
CA GLY A 108 13.83 9.68 5.58
C GLY A 108 14.03 11.17 5.80
N ASP A 109 13.01 11.91 6.24
CA ASP A 109 13.09 13.31 6.69
C ASP A 109 12.05 13.59 7.81
N PRO A 110 12.25 13.01 9.02
CA PRO A 110 11.30 13.11 10.12
C PRO A 110 11.23 14.50 10.76
N VAL A 111 12.07 15.44 10.32
CA VAL A 111 12.10 16.80 10.86
C VAL A 111 11.13 17.70 10.09
N ASN A 112 11.08 17.56 8.76
CA ASN A 112 10.29 18.45 7.92
C ASN A 112 8.98 17.83 7.43
N TRP A 113 8.90 16.50 7.43
CA TRP A 113 7.81 15.76 6.82
C TRP A 113 7.13 14.84 7.84
N ASP A 114 5.80 14.84 7.80
CA ASP A 114 4.96 13.86 8.46
C ASP A 114 4.15 13.11 7.41
N PHE A 115 3.67 11.92 7.74
CA PHE A 115 2.79 11.13 6.89
C PHE A 115 1.66 10.46 7.68
N ALA A 116 0.55 10.19 7.00
CA ALA A 116 -0.52 9.34 7.50
C ALA A 116 -0.95 8.36 6.42
N THR A 117 -1.32 7.15 6.85
CA THR A 117 -1.89 6.13 5.95
C THR A 117 -3.39 6.28 5.95
N VAL A 118 -3.98 6.40 4.75
CA VAL A 118 -5.42 6.26 4.50
C VAL A 118 -5.68 4.79 4.19
N PRO A 119 -6.22 4.00 5.14
CA PRO A 119 -6.26 2.55 5.02
C PRO A 119 -7.37 2.04 4.09
N GLU A 120 -8.48 2.78 4.01
CA GLU A 120 -9.69 2.36 3.30
C GLU A 120 -10.05 3.43 2.26
N VAL A 121 -9.65 3.20 1.02
CA VAL A 121 -10.02 4.05 -0.13
C VAL A 121 -11.21 3.39 -0.84
N PRO A 122 -12.38 4.05 -0.97
CA PRO A 122 -13.53 3.48 -1.67
C PRO A 122 -13.20 3.11 -3.12
N ASP A 123 -13.74 1.99 -3.62
CA ASP A 123 -13.51 1.50 -4.98
C ASP A 123 -13.96 2.49 -6.08
N LEU A 124 -14.95 3.33 -5.77
CA LEU A 124 -15.52 4.33 -6.68
C LEU A 124 -15.00 5.75 -6.40
N ALA A 125 -14.04 5.90 -5.49
CA ALA A 125 -13.42 7.19 -5.25
C ALA A 125 -12.61 7.58 -6.49
N GLU A 126 -12.88 8.77 -7.01
CA GLU A 126 -12.11 9.36 -8.11
C GLU A 126 -11.05 10.28 -7.54
N TRP A 127 -11.36 11.00 -6.46
CA TRP A 127 -10.46 11.95 -5.81
C TRP A 127 -10.38 11.67 -4.31
N LEU A 128 -9.17 11.81 -3.77
CA LEU A 128 -8.94 12.04 -2.35
C LEU A 128 -8.92 13.55 -2.12
N ASP A 129 -9.78 14.02 -1.23
CA ASP A 129 -9.78 15.38 -0.71
C ASP A 129 -9.19 15.36 0.70
N PHE A 130 -8.29 16.29 1.00
CA PHE A 130 -7.76 16.36 2.36
C PHE A 130 -7.40 17.77 2.80
N VAL A 131 -7.38 17.94 4.12
CA VAL A 131 -6.81 19.10 4.82
C VAL A 131 -5.96 18.60 6.00
N VAL A 132 -5.08 19.44 6.51
CA VAL A 132 -4.22 19.09 7.64
C VAL A 132 -4.44 20.09 8.77
N SER A 133 -4.48 19.62 10.01
CA SER A 133 -4.59 20.50 11.18
C SER A 133 -3.53 20.23 12.21
N ASP A 134 -3.29 21.22 13.06
CA ASP A 134 -2.56 21.05 14.33
C ASP A 134 -3.53 20.53 15.40
N ALA A 135 -3.22 19.36 15.96
CA ALA A 135 -4.04 18.73 17.00
C ALA A 135 -4.21 19.61 18.24
N ALA A 136 -3.21 20.43 18.57
CA ALA A 136 -3.21 21.24 19.79
C ALA A 136 -3.96 22.56 19.62
N SER A 137 -3.66 23.32 18.56
CA SER A 137 -4.28 24.63 18.34
C SER A 137 -5.59 24.59 17.56
N GLY A 138 -5.84 23.51 16.81
CA GLY A 138 -6.95 23.42 15.87
C GLY A 138 -6.78 24.33 14.64
N ALA A 139 -5.58 24.86 14.38
CA ALA A 139 -5.28 25.58 13.15
C ALA A 139 -5.29 24.62 11.97
N TYR A 140 -5.83 25.05 10.82
CA TYR A 140 -5.92 24.26 9.60
C TYR A 140 -5.04 24.85 8.50
N ASP A 141 -4.38 23.97 7.76
CA ASP A 141 -4.03 24.20 6.37
C ASP A 141 -5.07 23.54 5.47
N ASN A 142 -5.91 24.36 4.86
CA ASN A 142 -6.90 23.96 3.87
C ASN A 142 -6.59 24.54 2.48
N ASN A 143 -5.31 24.83 2.20
CA ASN A 143 -4.85 25.37 0.92
C ASN A 143 -5.59 26.66 0.53
N GLY A 144 -5.75 27.59 1.47
CA GLY A 144 -6.48 28.84 1.25
C GLY A 144 -7.98 28.64 0.96
N GLY A 145 -8.57 27.56 1.45
CA GLY A 145 -9.98 27.20 1.25
C GLY A 145 -10.25 26.34 0.02
N LEU A 146 -9.21 25.91 -0.71
CA LEU A 146 -9.35 25.04 -1.89
C LEU A 146 -9.23 23.55 -1.57
N ASN A 147 -8.81 23.20 -0.35
CA ASN A 147 -8.38 21.86 0.05
C ASN A 147 -7.19 21.34 -0.79
N PHE A 148 -6.65 20.21 -0.40
CA PHE A 148 -5.71 19.45 -1.23
C PHE A 148 -6.46 18.31 -1.91
N VAL A 149 -6.12 18.03 -3.17
CA VAL A 149 -6.82 17.03 -3.98
C VAL A 149 -5.81 16.15 -4.71
N GLN A 150 -5.97 14.84 -4.58
CA GLN A 150 -5.20 13.83 -5.31
C GLN A 150 -6.15 13.00 -6.17
N THR A 151 -5.88 12.95 -7.49
CA THR A 151 -6.60 12.04 -8.38
C THR A 151 -6.21 10.59 -8.11
N LEU A 152 -7.21 9.73 -8.04
CA LEU A 152 -7.06 8.29 -7.90
C LEU A 152 -7.16 7.63 -9.27
N LEU A 153 -6.28 6.68 -9.54
CA LEU A 153 -6.44 5.77 -10.66
C LEU A 153 -7.66 4.88 -10.42
N ALA A 154 -8.35 4.53 -11.51
CA ALA A 154 -9.41 3.55 -11.47
C ALA A 154 -8.94 2.26 -10.77
N PRO A 155 -9.83 1.59 -10.01
CA PRO A 155 -9.51 0.33 -9.35
C PRO A 155 -8.95 -0.69 -10.35
N ALA A 156 -8.07 -1.57 -9.89
CA ALA A 156 -7.38 -2.49 -10.78
C ALA A 156 -8.43 -3.38 -11.43
N LYS A 157 -8.33 -3.61 -12.75
CA LYS A 157 -9.38 -4.29 -13.54
C LYS A 157 -9.83 -5.65 -12.98
N HIS A 158 -9.05 -6.28 -12.08
CA HIS A 158 -9.41 -7.51 -11.39
C HIS A 158 -10.46 -7.35 -10.27
N GLY A 159 -10.61 -6.16 -9.66
CA GLY A 159 -11.62 -5.94 -8.62
C GLY A 159 -13.00 -5.63 -9.20
N VAL A 160 -13.05 -4.80 -10.24
CA VAL A 160 -14.32 -4.33 -10.81
C VAL A 160 -15.03 -5.40 -11.64
N GLN A 161 -14.30 -6.19 -12.42
CA GLN A 161 -14.92 -7.17 -13.31
C GLN A 161 -15.40 -8.42 -12.55
N VAL A 162 -14.62 -8.88 -11.56
CA VAL A 162 -15.02 -9.96 -10.65
C VAL A 162 -16.19 -9.53 -9.76
N ARG A 163 -16.17 -8.29 -9.23
CA ARG A 163 -17.20 -7.82 -8.30
C ARG A 163 -18.49 -7.35 -8.99
N LEU A 164 -18.44 -6.79 -10.22
CA LEU A 164 -19.63 -6.52 -11.04
C LEU A 164 -20.27 -7.79 -11.60
N GLN A 165 -19.48 -8.83 -11.92
CA GLN A 165 -20.03 -10.15 -12.28
C GLN A 165 -20.63 -10.85 -11.05
N ALA A 166 -19.99 -10.74 -9.88
CA ALA A 166 -20.53 -11.22 -8.61
C ALA A 166 -21.72 -10.40 -8.08
N GLN A 167 -22.00 -9.19 -8.58
CA GLN A 167 -23.21 -8.46 -8.20
C GLN A 167 -24.37 -8.71 -9.16
N ASN A 168 -24.08 -9.12 -10.39
CA ASN A 168 -25.10 -9.25 -11.44
C ASN A 168 -25.39 -10.69 -11.88
N ASN A 169 -24.62 -11.71 -11.46
CA ASN A 169 -24.86 -13.08 -11.91
C ASN A 169 -24.31 -14.16 -10.94
N TRP A 170 -24.86 -14.27 -9.72
CA TRP A 170 -24.62 -15.47 -8.89
C TRP A 170 -25.46 -16.63 -9.43
N ASP A 171 -24.87 -17.41 -10.32
CA ASP A 171 -25.35 -18.73 -10.75
C ASP A 171 -24.24 -19.78 -10.65
N ASP A 172 -24.64 -21.07 -10.72
CA ASP A 172 -23.76 -22.24 -10.54
C ASP A 172 -22.58 -22.29 -11.53
N GLU A 173 -22.68 -21.58 -12.67
CA GLU A 173 -21.59 -21.46 -13.64
C GLU A 173 -20.45 -20.55 -13.12
N GLY A 174 -20.78 -19.55 -12.29
CA GLY A 174 -19.81 -18.69 -11.62
C GLY A 174 -18.95 -19.44 -10.59
N GLU A 175 -19.56 -20.32 -9.79
CA GLU A 175 -18.80 -21.18 -8.86
C GLU A 175 -17.87 -22.15 -9.61
N ALA A 176 -18.36 -22.75 -10.70
CA ALA A 176 -17.57 -23.67 -11.51
C ALA A 176 -16.40 -22.97 -12.23
N ALA A 177 -16.56 -21.71 -12.64
CA ALA A 177 -15.49 -20.91 -13.24
C ALA A 177 -14.39 -20.57 -12.21
N MET A 178 -14.78 -20.16 -11.00
CA MET A 178 -13.84 -19.86 -9.91
C MET A 178 -13.03 -21.11 -9.50
N MET A 179 -13.68 -22.28 -9.41
CA MET A 179 -13.01 -23.53 -9.09
C MET A 179 -12.00 -23.95 -10.17
N ARG A 180 -12.33 -23.78 -11.46
CA ARG A 180 -11.39 -24.06 -12.56
C ARG A 180 -10.18 -23.15 -12.55
N GLU A 181 -10.37 -21.88 -12.20
CA GLU A 181 -9.27 -20.92 -12.13
C GLU A 181 -8.34 -21.19 -10.94
N LEU A 182 -8.90 -21.54 -9.79
CA LEU A 182 -8.13 -22.02 -8.63
C LEU A 182 -7.36 -23.32 -8.94
N GLU A 183 -7.97 -24.26 -9.66
CA GLU A 183 -7.29 -25.48 -10.13
C GLU A 183 -6.18 -25.19 -11.14
N GLN A 184 -6.37 -24.22 -12.04
CA GLN A 184 -5.34 -23.80 -12.99
C GLN A 184 -4.15 -23.12 -12.30
N LEU A 185 -4.41 -22.30 -11.28
CA LEU A 185 -3.36 -21.68 -10.47
C LEU A 185 -2.60 -22.72 -9.64
N ALA A 186 -3.31 -23.71 -9.06
CA ALA A 186 -2.68 -24.81 -8.36
C ALA A 186 -1.84 -25.71 -9.31
N ALA A 187 -2.33 -25.95 -10.53
CA ALA A 187 -1.62 -26.72 -11.54
C ALA A 187 -0.39 -25.95 -12.07
N ALA A 188 -0.49 -24.63 -12.26
CA ALA A 188 0.64 -23.80 -12.65
C ALA A 188 1.73 -23.80 -11.58
N ALA A 189 1.37 -23.68 -10.30
CA ALA A 189 2.30 -23.76 -9.19
C ALA A 189 3.02 -25.12 -9.12
N GLN A 190 2.30 -26.24 -9.36
CA GLN A 190 2.90 -27.57 -9.40
C GLN A 190 3.82 -27.81 -10.61
N ILE A 191 3.56 -27.14 -11.73
CA ILE A 191 4.43 -27.19 -12.92
C ILE A 191 5.70 -26.40 -12.66
N GLU A 192 5.60 -25.25 -12.00
CA GLU A 192 6.74 -24.41 -11.62
C GLU A 192 7.66 -25.14 -10.62
N GLU A 193 7.08 -25.84 -9.63
CA GLU A 193 7.80 -26.72 -8.70
C GLU A 193 8.53 -27.87 -9.42
N ARG A 194 7.91 -28.47 -10.46
CA ARG A 194 8.53 -29.55 -11.26
C ARG A 194 9.61 -29.06 -12.22
N GLN A 195 9.59 -27.79 -12.62
CA GLN A 195 10.62 -27.19 -13.47
C GLN A 195 11.83 -26.71 -12.66
N GLN A 196 11.68 -26.58 -11.35
CA GLN A 196 12.75 -26.24 -10.41
C GLN A 196 13.38 -27.48 -9.73
N ALA A 197 12.83 -28.68 -9.97
CA ALA A 197 13.35 -29.98 -9.53
C ALA A 197 14.21 -30.66 -10.63
#